data_AF-A0A6I2I8E2-F1
#
_entry.id   AF-A0A6I2I8E2-F1
#
_cell.length_a   1.000
_cell.length_b   1.000
_cell.length_c   1.000
_cell.angle_alpha   90.00
_cell.angle_beta   90.00
_cell.angle_gamma   90.00
#
_symmetry.space_group_name_H-M   'P 1'
#
loop_
_entity.id
_entity.type
_entity.pdbx_description
1 polymer ?
#
loop_
_entity_poly.entity_id
_entity_poly.type
_entity_poly.pdbx_seq_one_letter_code
_entity_poly.pdbx_strand_id
1 'polypeptide(L)'
;MKISHLGEAPDYRFSLANERTFLAWIRTALGFLAAGVGLDQLAPDFATPLIRELLALLLCLFAGGVAIYGYLRWLNNEKAMRLKQDLPYTRGLLIISGALILVAAVVSVLVFYA
;
A
#
# COMPACT_ATOMS: atom_id res chain seq x y z
N MET A 1 12.21 -2.53 18.88
CA MET A 1 12.38 -1.56 17.79
C MET A 1 13.31 -0.44 18.28
N LYS A 2 14.62 -0.60 18.05
CA LYS A 2 15.72 0.11 18.75
C LYS A 2 16.22 1.31 17.93
N ILE A 3 15.29 2.13 17.42
CA ILE A 3 15.59 3.24 16.50
C ILE A 3 15.87 4.56 17.25
N SER A 4 15.62 4.59 18.56
CA SER A 4 15.82 5.76 19.42
C SER A 4 17.29 6.13 19.67
N HIS A 5 18.25 5.31 19.24
CA HIS A 5 19.68 5.47 19.57
C HIS A 5 20.64 5.59 18.37
N LEU A 6 20.13 5.75 17.14
CA LEU A 6 20.97 5.88 15.94
C LEU A 6 20.79 7.26 15.30
N GLY A 7 21.82 8.11 15.41
CA GLY A 7 21.95 9.39 14.70
C GLY A 7 21.44 10.63 15.45
N GLU A 8 21.66 11.81 14.86
CA GLU A 8 21.00 13.05 15.30
C GLU A 8 19.50 12.97 15.01
N ALA A 9 18.69 13.60 15.86
CA ALA A 9 17.26 13.68 15.62
C ALA A 9 17.03 14.41 14.28
N PRO A 10 16.33 13.78 13.31
CA PRO A 10 16.05 14.43 12.04
C PRO A 10 15.17 15.65 12.29
N ASP A 11 15.40 16.72 11.52
CA ASP A 11 14.61 17.94 11.63
C ASP A 11 13.10 17.60 11.48
N TYR A 12 12.32 18.05 12.46
CA TYR A 12 10.91 17.76 12.64
C TYR A 12 10.09 18.00 11.37
N ARG A 13 10.47 19.00 10.55
CA ARG A 13 9.78 19.33 9.32
C ARG A 13 9.86 18.21 8.26
N PHE A 14 11.00 17.53 8.17
CA PHE A 14 11.18 16.40 7.26
C PHE A 14 10.51 15.12 7.78
N SER A 15 10.51 14.91 9.10
CA SER A 15 9.74 13.82 9.73
C SER A 15 8.24 13.97 9.44
N LEU A 16 7.67 15.16 9.67
CA LEU A 16 6.26 15.46 9.40
C LEU A 16 5.90 15.27 7.92
N ALA A 17 6.81 15.61 7.00
CA ALA A 17 6.61 15.37 5.57
C ALA A 17 6.54 13.87 5.24
N ASN A 18 7.43 13.06 5.83
CA ASN A 18 7.46 11.61 5.65
C ASN A 18 6.20 10.94 6.24
N GLU A 19 5.76 11.39 7.42
CA GLU A 19 4.49 10.96 8.03
C GLU A 19 3.28 11.27 7.13
N ARG A 20 3.20 12.45 6.52
CA ARG A 20 2.12 12.77 5.57
C ARG A 20 2.10 11.82 4.38
N THR A 21 3.27 11.48 3.83
CA THR A 21 3.33 10.49 2.74
C THR A 21 2.92 9.10 3.22
N PHE A 22 3.31 8.69 4.43
CA PHE A 22 2.86 7.44 5.04
C PHE A 22 1.33 7.40 5.21
N LEU A 23 0.73 8.47 5.76
CA LEU A 23 -0.72 8.57 5.91
C LEU A 23 -1.45 8.54 4.56
N ALA A 24 -0.86 9.12 3.51
CA ALA A 24 -1.40 8.98 2.15
C ALA A 24 -1.40 7.52 1.68
N TRP A 25 -0.35 6.75 1.94
CA TRP A 25 -0.31 5.31 1.64
C TRP A 25 -1.36 4.52 2.41
N ILE A 26 -1.51 4.79 3.71
CA ILE A 26 -2.53 4.13 4.55
C ILE A 26 -3.94 4.43 4.04
N ARG A 27 -4.24 5.68 3.67
CA ARG A 27 -5.52 6.04 3.07
C ARG A 27 -5.80 5.25 1.78
N THR A 28 -4.78 5.05 0.96
CA THR A 28 -4.92 4.29 -0.29
C THR A 28 -5.19 2.81 0.00
N ALA A 29 -4.48 2.23 0.96
CA ALA A 29 -4.72 0.85 1.43
C ALA A 29 -6.15 0.68 1.98
N LEU A 30 -6.61 1.62 2.81
CA LEU A 30 -7.99 1.60 3.34
C LEU A 30 -9.04 1.72 2.24
N GLY A 31 -8.77 2.49 1.18
CA GLY A 31 -9.65 2.57 0.01
C GLY A 31 -9.80 1.21 -0.70
N PHE A 32 -8.69 0.48 -0.90
CA PHE A 32 -8.74 -0.86 -1.49
C PHE A 32 -9.41 -1.89 -0.58
N LEU A 33 -9.19 -1.80 0.73
CA LEU A 33 -9.86 -2.65 1.70
C LEU A 33 -11.38 -2.43 1.68
N ALA A 34 -11.80 -1.16 1.70
CA ALA A 34 -13.21 -0.79 1.63
C ALA A 34 -13.84 -1.24 0.30
N ALA A 35 -13.10 -1.14 -0.82
CA ALA A 35 -13.56 -1.65 -2.11
C ALA A 35 -13.75 -3.18 -2.11
N GLY A 36 -12.80 -3.94 -1.53
CA GLY A 36 -12.90 -5.40 -1.44
C GLY A 36 -14.08 -5.85 -0.58
N VAL A 37 -14.24 -5.27 0.61
CA VAL A 37 -15.38 -5.55 1.50
C VAL A 37 -16.70 -5.08 0.89
N GLY A 38 -16.70 -3.89 0.28
CA GLY A 38 -17.88 -3.33 -0.38
C GLY A 38 -18.34 -4.18 -1.56
N LEU A 39 -17.42 -4.74 -2.35
CA LEU A 39 -17.76 -5.63 -3.46
C LEU A 39 -18.43 -6.92 -2.98
N ASP A 40 -17.95 -7.52 -1.89
CA ASP A 40 -18.56 -8.73 -1.34
C ASP A 40 -19.96 -8.47 -0.73
N GLN A 41 -20.16 -7.33 -0.06
CA GLN A 41 -21.40 -7.02 0.66
C GLN A 41 -22.47 -6.31 -0.19
N LEU A 42 -22.07 -5.42 -1.10
CA LEU A 42 -23.01 -4.55 -1.84
C LEU A 42 -23.34 -5.07 -3.24
N ALA A 43 -22.61 -6.06 -3.74
CA ALA A 43 -22.78 -6.57 -5.10
C ALA A 43 -22.94 -8.11 -5.12
N PRO A 44 -24.00 -8.65 -4.47
CA PRO A 44 -24.19 -10.10 -4.38
C PRO A 44 -24.45 -10.77 -5.74
N ASP A 45 -25.05 -10.05 -6.69
CA ASP A 45 -25.33 -10.52 -8.06
C ASP A 45 -24.15 -10.32 -9.04
N PHE A 46 -23.04 -9.78 -8.56
CA PHE A 46 -21.85 -9.49 -9.36
C PHE A 46 -21.00 -10.75 -9.47
N ALA A 47 -21.00 -11.39 -10.64
CA ALA A 47 -20.25 -12.62 -10.97
C ALA A 47 -20.65 -13.86 -10.14
N THR A 48 -20.06 -15.00 -10.49
CA THR A 48 -20.17 -16.26 -9.75
C THR A 48 -19.68 -16.07 -8.30
N PRO A 49 -20.31 -16.68 -7.29
CA PRO A 49 -19.93 -16.50 -5.87
C PRO A 49 -18.44 -16.70 -5.60
N LEU A 50 -17.82 -17.68 -6.27
CA LEU A 50 -16.40 -17.98 -6.17
C LEU A 50 -15.49 -16.85 -6.69
N ILE A 51 -15.88 -16.19 -7.80
CA ILE A 51 -15.10 -15.11 -8.41
C ILE A 51 -15.15 -13.86 -7.52
N ARG A 52 -16.33 -13.56 -6.96
CA ARG A 52 -16.51 -12.44 -6.03
C ARG A 52 -15.64 -12.60 -4.78
N GLU A 53 -15.63 -13.79 -4.19
CA GLU A 53 -14.85 -14.09 -2.99
C GLU A 53 -13.34 -13.99 -3.27
N LEU A 54 -12.87 -14.54 -4.39
CA LEU A 54 -11.48 -14.40 -4.84
C LEU A 54 -11.10 -12.93 -5.09
N LEU A 55 -11.98 -12.15 -5.69
CA LEU A 55 -11.76 -10.73 -5.97
C LEU A 55 -11.67 -9.90 -4.69
N ALA A 56 -12.58 -10.14 -3.74
CA ALA A 56 -12.57 -9.49 -2.43
C ALA A 56 -11.28 -9.84 -1.65
N LEU A 57 -10.89 -11.11 -1.61
CA LEU A 57 -9.64 -11.56 -1.01
C LEU A 57 -8.42 -10.89 -1.66
N LEU A 58 -8.38 -10.83 -2.99
CA LEU A 58 -7.27 -10.22 -3.72
C LEU A 58 -7.13 -8.72 -3.42
N LEU A 59 -8.25 -7.99 -3.36
CA LEU A 59 -8.26 -6.56 -2.98
C LEU A 59 -7.81 -6.36 -1.52
N CYS A 60 -8.24 -7.23 -0.60
CA CYS A 60 -7.80 -7.20 0.79
C CYS A 60 -6.29 -7.48 0.94
N LEU A 61 -5.75 -8.48 0.23
CA LEU A 61 -4.31 -8.77 0.20
C LEU A 61 -3.52 -7.60 -0.38
N PHE A 62 -4.00 -7.00 -1.46
CA PHE A 62 -3.38 -5.83 -2.06
C PHE A 62 -3.37 -4.64 -1.10
N ALA A 63 -4.48 -4.37 -0.41
CA ALA A 63 -4.56 -3.35 0.63
C ALA A 63 -3.50 -3.55 1.73
N GLY A 64 -3.37 -4.79 2.22
CA GLY A 64 -2.33 -5.17 3.18
C GLY A 64 -0.92 -4.91 2.65
N GLY A 65 -0.65 -5.30 1.40
CA GLY A 65 0.62 -5.06 0.72
C GLY A 65 0.97 -3.57 0.61
N VAL A 66 0.00 -2.73 0.22
CA VAL A 66 0.18 -1.26 0.13
C VAL A 66 0.48 -0.66 1.52
N ALA A 67 -0.22 -1.11 2.57
CA ALA A 67 0.02 -0.65 3.94
C ALA A 67 1.43 -1.03 4.44
N ILE A 68 1.84 -2.29 4.23
CA ILE A 68 3.18 -2.78 4.61
C ILE A 68 4.26 -2.01 3.86
N TYR A 69 4.09 -1.80 2.55
CA TYR A 69 5.04 -1.01 1.77
C TYR A 69 5.14 0.42 2.29
N GLY A 70 4.01 1.09 2.55
CA GLY A 70 3.99 2.44 3.11
C GLY A 70 4.78 2.53 4.41
N TYR A 71 4.67 1.51 5.27
CA TYR A 71 5.43 1.41 6.52
C TYR A 71 6.93 1.20 6.30
N LEU A 72 7.33 0.25 5.43
CA LEU A 72 8.74 0.00 5.11
C LEU A 72 9.42 1.23 4.46
N ARG A 73 8.69 1.91 3.59
CA ARG A 73 9.08 3.18 2.97
C ARG A 73 9.33 4.26 4.02
N TRP A 74 8.41 4.41 4.97
CA TRP A 74 8.55 5.37 6.07
C TRP A 74 9.79 5.06 6.93
N LEU A 75 9.98 3.80 7.34
CA LEU A 75 11.13 3.36 8.12
C LEU A 75 12.47 3.60 7.41
N ASN A 76 12.56 3.28 6.12
CA ASN A 76 13.78 3.46 5.34
C ASN A 76 14.14 4.95 5.17
N ASN A 77 13.14 5.79 4.93
CA ASN A 77 13.33 7.24 4.84
C ASN A 77 13.78 7.81 6.19
N GLU A 78 13.16 7.39 7.29
CA GLU A 78 13.52 7.87 8.61
C GLU A 78 14.93 7.46 9.04
N LYS A 79 15.34 6.23 8.68
CA LYS A 79 16.71 5.75 8.87
C LYS A 79 17.73 6.56 8.06
N ALA A 80 17.44 6.87 6.79
CA ALA A 80 18.33 7.67 5.94
C ALA A 80 18.45 9.12 6.45
N MET A 81 17.35 9.72 6.90
CA MET A 81 17.32 11.06 7.49
C MET A 81 18.15 11.15 8.78
N ARG A 82 18.07 10.13 9.66
CA ARG A 82 18.89 10.03 10.88
C ARG A 82 20.39 9.88 10.60
N LEU A 83 20.75 9.25 9.49
CA LEU A 83 22.14 8.99 9.08
C LEU A 83 22.73 10.10 8.19
N LYS A 84 22.00 11.19 7.90
CA LYS A 84 22.37 12.23 6.92
C LYS A 84 22.81 11.66 5.55
N GLN A 85 22.19 10.55 5.15
CA GLN A 85 22.45 9.91 3.86
C GLN A 85 21.46 10.43 2.80
N ASP A 86 21.85 10.37 1.53
CA ASP A 86 20.97 10.69 0.41
C ASP A 86 19.69 9.84 0.50
N LEU A 87 18.53 10.47 0.33
CA LEU A 87 17.26 9.76 0.39
C LEU A 87 17.24 8.68 -0.71
N PRO A 88 17.00 7.40 -0.36
CA PRO A 88 17.05 6.31 -1.32
C PRO A 88 16.02 6.55 -2.44
N TYR A 89 16.52 6.67 -3.68
CA TYR A 89 15.70 6.93 -4.85
C TYR A 89 14.66 5.81 -5.03
N THR A 90 13.44 6.21 -5.39
CA THR A 90 12.22 5.43 -5.18
C THR A 90 12.04 4.35 -6.25
N ARG A 91 12.84 3.28 -6.21
CA ARG A 91 12.58 2.08 -7.02
C ARG A 91 11.23 1.43 -6.69
N GLY A 92 10.70 1.67 -5.50
CA GLY A 92 9.42 1.10 -5.09
C GLY A 92 8.18 1.74 -5.74
N LEU A 93 8.31 2.90 -6.41
CA LEU A 93 7.21 3.44 -7.23
C LEU A 93 6.93 2.51 -8.41
N LEU A 94 7.99 1.99 -9.05
CA LEU A 94 7.86 0.99 -10.12
C LEU A 94 7.22 -0.30 -9.62
N ILE A 95 7.59 -0.77 -8.42
CA ILE A 95 7.03 -2.00 -7.83
C ILE A 95 5.54 -1.83 -7.56
N ILE A 96 5.12 -0.69 -6.99
CA ILE A 96 3.70 -0.42 -6.73
C ILE A 96 2.91 -0.22 -8.00
N SER A 97 3.43 0.55 -8.96
CA SER A 97 2.77 0.72 -10.25
C SER A 97 2.59 -0.62 -10.96
N GLY A 98 3.61 -1.48 -10.95
CA GLY A 98 3.54 -2.84 -11.49
C GLY A 98 2.53 -3.71 -10.74
N ALA A 99 2.52 -3.69 -9.41
CA ALA A 99 1.57 -4.45 -8.60
C ALA A 99 0.12 -3.98 -8.83
N LEU A 100 -0.10 -2.67 -8.97
CA LEU A 100 -1.42 -2.11 -9.27
C LEU A 100 -1.90 -2.51 -10.67
N ILE A 101 -1.02 -2.48 -11.67
CA ILE A 101 -1.33 -2.97 -13.02
C ILE A 101 -1.67 -4.45 -12.99
N LEU A 102 -0.92 -5.27 -12.25
CA LEU A 102 -1.17 -6.70 -12.11
C LEU A 102 -2.54 -6.94 -11.48
N VAL A 103 -2.86 -6.26 -10.37
CA VAL A 103 -4.18 -6.36 -9.74
C VAL A 103 -5.28 -5.95 -10.71
N ALA A 104 -5.15 -4.81 -11.38
CA ALA A 104 -6.12 -4.34 -12.36
C ALA A 104 -6.32 -5.38 -13.50
N ALA A 105 -5.24 -5.96 -14.01
CA ALA A 105 -5.31 -6.99 -15.05
C ALA A 105 -6.02 -8.26 -14.55
N VAL A 106 -5.70 -8.73 -13.34
CA VAL A 106 -6.38 -9.90 -12.75
C VAL A 106 -7.87 -9.62 -12.54
N VAL A 107 -8.23 -8.45 -12.00
CA VAL A 107 -9.63 -8.03 -11.85
C VAL A 107 -10.33 -7.99 -13.22
N SER A 108 -9.72 -7.38 -14.23
CA SER A 108 -10.29 -7.31 -15.58
C SER A 108 -10.52 -8.71 -16.17
N VAL A 109 -9.53 -9.61 -16.09
CA VAL A 109 -9.68 -10.98 -16.57
C VAL A 109 -10.81 -11.70 -15.82
N LEU A 110 -10.85 -11.62 -14.49
CA LEU A 110 -11.90 -12.26 -13.71
C LEU A 110 -13.30 -11.73 -14.07
N VAL A 111 -13.45 -10.42 -14.31
CA VAL A 111 -14.72 -9.81 -14.71
C VAL A 111 -15.12 -10.18 -16.15
N PHE A 112 -14.18 -10.25 -17.09
CA PHE A 112 -14.49 -10.63 -18.48
C PHE A 112 -14.82 -12.11 -18.67
N TYR A 113 -14.37 -12.99 -17.76
CA TYR A 113 -14.62 -14.43 -17.80
C TYR A 113 -15.72 -14.89 -16.81
N ALA A 114 -16.27 -13.98 -16.00
CA ALA A 114 -17.43 -14.21 -15.15
C ALA A 114 -18.75 -14.04 -15.92
#